data_AF-A0A1C6H1J2-F1
#
_entry.id   AF-A0A1C6H1J2-F1
#
_cell.length_a   1.000
_cell.length_b   1.000
_cell.length_c   1.000
_cell.angle_alpha   90.00
_cell.angle_beta   90.00
_cell.angle_gamma   90.00
#
_symmetry.space_group_name_H-M   'P 1'
#
loop_
_entity.id
_entity.type
_entity.pdbx_description
1 polymer ?
#
loop_
_entity_poly.entity_id
_entity_poly.type
_entity_poly.pdbx_seq_one_letter_code
_entity_poly.pdbx_strand_id
1 'polypeptide(L)'
;MQGQHLAKSAAGSRGRQRNLAAAAGGPARAYQDFLLQLAALARNDTNLGLTHGDYLLSNMNITAGDPVTVYDFDECAYGWSLLDIAVYLYYFT
;
A
#
# COMPACT_ATOMS: atom_id res chain seq x y z
N MET A 1 27.31 -19.75 -57.07
CA MET A 1 26.25 -20.72 -56.73
C MET A 1 26.14 -20.74 -55.20
N GLN A 2 25.35 -19.86 -54.58
CA GLN A 2 23.91 -19.99 -54.25
C GLN A 2 23.54 -21.21 -53.38
N GLY A 3 23.03 -20.93 -52.17
CA GLY A 3 22.18 -21.80 -51.35
C GLY A 3 22.90 -22.53 -50.21
N GLN A 4 22.45 -22.59 -48.95
CA GLN A 4 21.16 -22.24 -48.36
C GLN A 4 21.33 -21.97 -46.84
N HIS A 5 20.88 -20.79 -46.42
CA HIS A 5 19.94 -20.54 -45.32
C HIS A 5 20.14 -21.26 -43.95
N LEU A 6 21.02 -20.71 -43.11
CA LEU A 6 20.87 -20.79 -41.65
C LEU A 6 20.08 -19.55 -41.18
N ALA A 7 18.76 -19.67 -41.08
CA ALA A 7 17.92 -18.70 -40.38
C ALA A 7 16.96 -19.46 -39.45
N LYS A 8 17.49 -19.95 -38.32
CA LYS A 8 16.63 -20.26 -37.17
C LYS A 8 16.19 -18.93 -36.59
N SER A 9 14.99 -18.53 -36.99
CA SER A 9 14.21 -17.39 -36.53
C SER A 9 14.41 -17.09 -35.04
N ALA A 10 15.10 -15.97 -34.76
CA ALA A 10 15.18 -15.32 -33.46
C ALA A 10 13.90 -14.52 -33.12
N ALA A 11 12.78 -14.79 -33.80
CA ALA A 11 11.52 -14.08 -33.61
C ALA A 11 10.65 -14.68 -32.48
N GLY A 12 10.95 -15.90 -32.01
CA GLY A 12 10.14 -16.60 -31.02
C GLY A 12 10.33 -16.16 -29.56
N SER A 13 11.45 -15.51 -29.22
CA SER A 13 11.76 -15.11 -27.83
C SER A 13 11.33 -13.69 -27.47
N ARG A 14 11.28 -12.76 -28.46
CA ARG A 14 10.82 -11.38 -28.23
C ARG A 14 9.31 -11.26 -28.04
N GLY A 15 8.53 -12.17 -28.63
CA GLY A 15 7.07 -12.21 -28.47
C GLY A 15 6.63 -12.68 -27.08
N ARG A 16 7.36 -13.65 -26.48
CA ARG A 16 7.10 -14.10 -25.10
C ARG A 16 7.51 -13.06 -24.06
N GLN A 17 8.62 -12.35 -24.27
CA GLN A 17 9.04 -11.29 -23.35
C GLN A 17 8.08 -10.08 -23.36
N ARG A 18 7.48 -9.75 -24.50
CA ARG A 18 6.47 -8.68 -24.60
C ARG A 18 5.13 -9.04 -23.95
N ASN A 19 4.78 -10.32 -23.87
CA ASN A 19 3.55 -10.77 -23.19
C ASN A 19 3.69 -10.98 -21.68
N LEU A 20 4.91 -10.98 -21.12
CA LEU A 20 5.11 -11.01 -19.67
C LEU A 20 5.08 -9.61 -19.03
N ALA A 21 5.42 -8.57 -19.79
CA ALA A 21 5.30 -7.19 -19.34
C ALA A 21 3.86 -6.65 -19.38
N ALA A 22 2.99 -7.24 -20.22
CA ALA A 22 1.59 -6.85 -20.36
C ALA A 22 0.66 -7.46 -19.29
N ALA A 23 1.16 -8.34 -18.42
CA ALA A 23 0.43 -8.89 -17.28
C ALA A 23 0.71 -8.12 -15.97
N ALA A 24 1.19 -6.88 -16.05
CA ALA A 24 1.73 -6.11 -14.92
C ALA A 24 0.66 -5.46 -14.01
N GLY A 25 -0.48 -6.12 -13.79
CA GLY A 25 -1.55 -5.69 -12.89
C GLY A 25 -1.84 -6.76 -11.86
N GLY A 26 -0.94 -6.93 -10.88
CA GLY A 26 -1.10 -7.91 -9.79
C GLY A 26 -0.98 -7.26 -8.41
N PRO A 27 -1.44 -7.91 -7.33
CA PRO A 27 -1.44 -7.34 -5.98
C PRO A 27 -0.07 -6.81 -5.53
N ALA A 28 1.02 -7.52 -5.86
CA ALA A 28 2.38 -7.08 -5.53
C ALA A 28 2.76 -5.75 -6.20
N ARG A 29 2.30 -5.52 -7.45
CA ARG A 29 2.57 -4.28 -8.16
C ARG A 29 1.72 -3.13 -7.58
N ALA A 30 0.44 -3.37 -7.35
CA ALA A 30 -0.45 -2.40 -6.71
C ALA A 30 0.06 -1.98 -5.32
N TYR A 31 0.56 -2.95 -4.54
CA TYR A 31 1.19 -2.68 -3.25
C TYR A 31 2.44 -1.79 -3.37
N GLN A 32 3.35 -2.09 -4.30
CA GLN A 32 4.54 -1.27 -4.53
C GLN A 32 4.16 0.14 -4.98
N ASP A 33 3.22 0.29 -5.91
CA ASP A 33 2.77 1.58 -6.40
C ASP A 33 2.10 2.40 -5.26
N PHE A 34 1.38 1.74 -4.35
CA PHE A 34 0.81 2.37 -3.16
C PHE A 34 1.90 2.85 -2.19
N LEU A 35 2.92 2.02 -1.91
CA LEU A 35 4.05 2.43 -1.06
C LEU A 35 4.79 3.64 -1.64
N LEU A 36 4.94 3.70 -2.97
CA LEU A 36 5.56 4.84 -3.64
C LEU A 36 4.71 6.12 -3.51
N GLN A 37 3.38 5.99 -3.61
CA GLN A 37 2.46 7.12 -3.40
C GLN A 37 2.50 7.63 -1.95
N LEU A 38 2.49 6.73 -0.97
CA LEU A 38 2.65 7.07 0.44
C LEU A 38 3.99 7.78 0.70
N ALA A 39 5.09 7.25 0.15
CA ALA A 39 6.42 7.83 0.33
C ALA A 39 6.53 9.26 -0.22
N ALA A 40 5.72 9.60 -1.23
CA ALA A 40 5.71 10.93 -1.86
C ALA A 40 4.90 11.99 -1.10
N LEU A 41 4.15 11.62 -0.05
CA LEU A 41 3.39 12.58 0.75
C LEU A 41 4.33 13.52 1.51
N ALA A 42 4.00 14.82 1.50
CA ALA A 42 4.73 15.82 2.27
C ALA A 42 4.66 15.51 3.77
N ARG A 43 5.77 15.71 4.48
CA ARG A 43 5.90 15.47 5.92
C ARG A 43 6.25 16.77 6.62
N ASN A 44 5.58 17.05 7.72
CA ASN A 44 5.84 18.19 8.60
C ASN A 44 5.40 17.85 10.02
N ASP A 45 5.72 18.75 10.96
CA ASP A 45 5.48 18.55 12.40
C ASP A 45 3.99 18.52 12.78
N THR A 46 3.09 18.81 11.84
CA THR A 46 1.63 18.78 12.05
C THR A 46 0.94 17.57 11.44
N ASN A 47 1.63 16.81 10.58
CA ASN A 47 1.01 15.71 9.83
C ASN A 47 1.72 14.36 9.98
N LEU A 48 2.83 14.32 10.71
CA LEU A 48 3.60 13.12 10.98
C LEU A 48 4.00 13.08 12.47
N GLY A 49 3.68 11.99 13.15
CA GLY A 49 3.91 11.84 14.58
C GLY A 49 3.66 10.41 15.05
N LEU A 50 3.64 10.22 16.37
CA LEU A 50 3.21 8.95 16.96
C LEU A 50 1.69 8.81 16.81
N THR A 51 1.26 7.68 16.24
CA THR A 51 -0.16 7.31 16.07
C THR A 51 -0.49 6.10 16.93
N HIS A 52 -1.76 5.88 17.20
CA HIS A 52 -2.23 4.68 17.92
C HIS A 52 -1.99 3.41 17.09
N GLY A 53 -2.23 3.47 15.77
CA GLY A 53 -1.97 2.37 14.84
C GLY A 53 -3.20 1.48 14.55
N ASP A 54 -4.06 1.34 15.54
CA ASP A 54 -5.32 0.56 15.52
C ASP A 54 -6.46 1.33 16.21
N TYR A 55 -6.63 2.61 15.86
CA TYR A 55 -7.63 3.50 16.46
C TYR A 55 -9.08 3.16 16.03
N LEU A 56 -9.74 2.22 16.73
CA LEU A 56 -11.08 1.71 16.41
C LEU A 56 -12.00 1.57 17.63
N LEU A 57 -13.30 1.43 17.42
CA LEU A 57 -14.31 1.56 18.49
C LEU A 57 -14.17 0.52 19.61
N SER A 58 -13.74 -0.71 19.34
CA SER A 58 -13.54 -1.70 20.41
C SER A 58 -12.39 -1.35 21.36
N ASN A 59 -11.49 -0.47 20.94
CA ASN A 59 -10.36 0.05 21.71
C ASN A 59 -10.73 1.36 22.45
N MET A 60 -12.03 1.68 22.50
CA MET A 60 -12.58 2.86 23.17
C MET A 60 -13.69 2.48 24.14
N ASN A 61 -13.63 3.05 25.33
CA ASN A 61 -14.75 3.06 26.26
C ASN A 61 -15.38 4.45 26.27
N ILE A 62 -16.62 4.55 25.81
CA ILE A 62 -17.40 5.78 25.76
C ILE A 62 -18.50 5.68 26.81
N THR A 63 -18.44 6.54 27.84
CA THR A 63 -19.45 6.51 28.91
C THR A 63 -20.60 7.46 28.64
N ALA A 64 -21.67 7.39 29.45
CA ALA A 64 -22.90 8.17 29.25
C ALA A 64 -22.73 9.71 29.30
N GLY A 65 -21.58 10.24 29.74
CA GLY A 65 -21.25 11.66 29.69
C GLY A 65 -20.34 12.06 28.53
N ASP A 66 -20.17 11.17 27.55
CA ASP A 66 -19.25 11.27 26.42
C ASP A 66 -17.72 11.36 26.71
N PRO A 67 -17.16 11.05 27.90
CA PRO A 67 -15.71 10.90 28.00
C PRO A 67 -15.30 9.64 27.25
N VAL A 68 -14.23 9.77 26.46
CA VAL A 68 -13.61 8.68 25.71
C VAL A 68 -12.33 8.27 26.43
N THR A 69 -12.24 6.99 26.80
CA THR A 69 -10.98 6.37 27.25
C THR A 69 -10.49 5.44 26.16
N VAL A 70 -9.28 5.69 25.65
CA VAL A 70 -8.62 4.86 24.65
C VAL A 70 -7.66 3.89 25.36
N TYR A 71 -7.57 2.67 24.87
CA TYR A 71 -6.67 1.62 25.37
C TYR A 71 -6.13 0.78 24.21
N ASP A 72 -5.23 -0.15 24.52
CA ASP A 72 -4.56 -1.04 23.55
C ASP A 72 -3.54 -0.33 22.64
N PHE A 73 -2.48 0.20 23.24
CA PHE A 73 -1.44 1.00 22.55
C PHE A 73 -0.24 0.15 22.06
N ASP A 74 -0.43 -1.14 21.76
CA ASP A 74 0.67 -2.03 21.38
C ASP A 74 1.12 -1.86 19.91
N GLU A 75 0.23 -1.39 19.03
CA GLU A 75 0.50 -1.07 17.62
C GLU A 75 1.01 0.37 17.38
N CYS A 76 1.32 1.11 18.44
CA CYS A 76 1.78 2.49 18.33
C CYS A 76 3.07 2.63 17.50
N ALA A 77 3.01 3.48 16.46
CA ALA A 77 4.11 3.68 15.54
C ALA A 77 4.17 5.12 15.02
N TYR A 78 5.30 5.50 14.45
CA TYR A 78 5.43 6.78 13.76
C TYR A 78 4.71 6.71 12.40
N GLY A 79 3.71 7.55 12.20
CA GLY A 79 2.85 7.53 11.01
C GLY A 79 2.31 8.91 10.67
N TRP A 80 1.58 8.99 9.56
CA TRP A 80 0.81 10.20 9.26
C TRP A 80 -0.31 10.32 10.28
N SER A 81 -0.56 11.52 10.83
CA SER A 81 -1.64 11.73 11.81
C SER A 81 -3.02 11.35 11.25
N LEU A 82 -3.17 11.36 9.91
CA LEU A 82 -4.36 10.90 9.20
C LEU A 82 -4.60 9.37 9.32
N LEU A 83 -3.58 8.59 9.69
CA LEU A 83 -3.67 7.12 9.78
C LEU A 83 -4.75 6.69 10.76
N ASP A 84 -4.77 7.24 11.98
CA ASP A 84 -5.78 6.87 13.00
C ASP A 84 -7.21 7.21 12.55
N ILE A 85 -7.38 8.32 11.81
CA ILE A 85 -8.69 8.69 11.22
C ILE A 85 -9.08 7.67 10.14
N ALA A 86 -8.14 7.30 9.27
CA ALA A 86 -8.38 6.35 8.19
C ALA A 86 -8.69 4.94 8.73
N VAL A 87 -7.97 4.48 9.75
CA VAL A 87 -8.21 3.21 10.43
C VAL A 87 -9.60 3.20 11.06
N TYR A 88 -9.97 4.25 11.79
CA TYR A 88 -11.31 4.35 12.37
C TYR A 88 -12.38 4.23 11.29
N LEU A 89 -12.28 5.00 10.21
CA LEU A 89 -13.26 4.98 9.11
C LEU A 89 -13.32 3.62 8.41
N TYR A 90 -12.17 2.94 8.24
CA TYR A 90 -12.09 1.65 7.59
C TYR A 90 -12.84 0.55 8.37
N TYR A 91 -12.74 0.56 9.71
CA TYR A 91 -13.44 -0.41 10.56
C TYR A 91 -14.84 0.03 10.98
N PHE A 92 -15.20 1.30 10.75
CA PHE A 92 -16.51 1.84 11.10
C PHE A 92 -17.61 1.48 10.09
N THR A 93 -17.26 1.29 8.82
CA THR A 93 -18.19 0.92 7.73
C THR A 93 -18.29 -0.58 7.54
#